data_AF-A0A9D8Q361-F1
#
_entry.id   AF-A0A9D8Q361-F1
#
_cell.length_a   1.000
_cell.length_b   1.000
_cell.length_c   1.000
_cell.angle_alpha   90.00
_cell.angle_beta   90.00
_cell.angle_gamma   90.00
#
_symmetry.space_group_name_H-M   'P 1'
#
loop_
_entity.id
_entity.type
_entity.pdbx_description
1 polymer ?
#
loop_
_entity_poly.entity_id
_entity_poly.type
_entity_poly.pdbx_seq_one_letter_code
_entity_poly.pdbx_strand_id
1 'polypeptide(L)'
;MAHRIGKKEPIGEALVRLVRDDLERARHALDGRQSRERRIHRIRQRLKRVRSVLAVLKPALGERATHARHGVASAARLLAGARDADAAAASARELRAAAGAADDAGLDRVVASLTAAAEDAHHRATPVDEVRRRLAA
;
A
#
# COMPACT_ATOMS: atom_id res chain seq x y z
N MET A 1 -2.75 -9.57 -9.64
CA MET A 1 -3.29 -10.90 -9.95
C MET A 1 -4.76 -10.92 -9.57
N ALA A 2 -5.62 -11.31 -10.50
CA ALA A 2 -7.04 -11.49 -10.25
C ALA A 2 -7.22 -12.78 -9.46
N HIS A 3 -7.59 -12.66 -8.18
CA HIS A 3 -8.06 -13.82 -7.43
C HIS A 3 -9.25 -14.42 -8.18
N ARG A 4 -9.25 -15.73 -8.41
CA ARG A 4 -10.41 -16.45 -8.93
C ARG A 4 -11.19 -17.06 -7.78
N ILE A 5 -12.51 -16.97 -7.89
CA ILE A 5 -13.45 -17.69 -7.05
C ILE A 5 -13.82 -18.96 -7.84
N GLY A 6 -13.70 -20.13 -7.21
CA GLY A 6 -14.02 -21.40 -7.87
C GLY A 6 -15.51 -21.49 -8.21
N LYS A 7 -15.85 -22.12 -9.35
CA LYS A 7 -17.26 -22.26 -9.79
C LYS A 7 -18.17 -22.96 -8.80
N LYS A 8 -17.62 -23.80 -7.91
CA LYS A 8 -18.34 -24.55 -6.87
C LYS A 8 -17.90 -24.17 -5.45
N GLU A 9 -17.11 -23.11 -5.31
CA GLU A 9 -16.59 -22.68 -4.02
C GLU A 9 -17.65 -21.85 -3.27
N PRO A 10 -17.94 -22.15 -2.00
CA PRO A 10 -18.80 -21.29 -1.20
C PRO A 10 -18.24 -19.87 -1.14
N ILE A 11 -19.07 -18.88 -1.47
CA ILE A 11 -18.62 -17.49 -1.59
C ILE A 11 -18.00 -16.94 -0.30
N GLY A 12 -18.52 -17.32 0.86
CA GLY A 12 -17.98 -16.91 2.16
C GLY A 12 -16.57 -17.43 2.38
N GLU A 13 -16.33 -18.71 2.08
CA GLU A 13 -15.00 -19.33 2.18
C GLU A 13 -14.03 -18.71 1.19
N ALA A 14 -14.48 -18.46 -0.05
CA ALA A 14 -13.69 -17.81 -1.07
C ALA A 14 -13.21 -16.44 -0.59
N LEU A 15 -14.11 -15.58 -0.10
CA LEU A 15 -13.78 -14.23 0.36
C LEU A 15 -12.83 -14.24 1.57
N VAL A 16 -13.02 -15.16 2.53
CA VAL A 16 -12.09 -15.33 3.66
C VAL A 16 -10.70 -15.76 3.18
N ARG A 17 -10.63 -16.71 2.23
CA ARG A 17 -9.38 -17.11 1.58
C ARG A 17 -8.71 -15.93 0.88
N LEU A 18 -9.46 -15.12 0.13
CA LEU A 18 -8.91 -13.94 -0.55
C LEU A 18 -8.28 -12.93 0.42
N VAL A 19 -8.93 -12.71 1.56
CA VAL A 19 -8.41 -11.83 2.62
C VAL A 19 -7.10 -12.38 3.17
N ARG A 20 -7.05 -13.67 3.50
CA ARG A 20 -5.82 -14.33 4.01
C ARG A 20 -4.69 -14.24 2.98
N ASP A 21 -4.96 -14.60 1.72
CA ASP A 21 -3.99 -14.55 0.63
C ASP A 21 -3.43 -13.14 0.42
N ASP A 22 -4.28 -12.09 0.47
CA ASP A 22 -3.82 -10.71 0.29
C ASP A 22 -3.01 -10.21 1.49
N LEU A 23 -3.34 -10.62 2.73
CA LEU A 23 -2.55 -10.31 3.92
C LEU A 23 -1.17 -11.00 3.88
N GLU A 24 -1.12 -12.28 3.54
CA GLU A 24 0.12 -13.03 3.42
C GLU A 24 1.01 -12.46 2.32
N ARG A 25 0.45 -12.17 1.14
CA ARG A 25 1.20 -11.51 0.06
C ARG A 25 1.64 -10.10 0.43
N ALA A 26 0.89 -9.38 1.27
CA ALA A 26 1.33 -8.08 1.78
C ALA A 26 2.55 -8.25 2.70
N ARG A 27 2.58 -9.30 3.53
CA ARG A 27 3.75 -9.62 4.38
C ARG A 27 4.96 -10.01 3.54
N HIS A 28 4.81 -10.90 2.57
CA HIS A 28 5.91 -11.24 1.65
C HIS A 28 6.43 -10.05 0.85
N ALA A 29 5.57 -9.07 0.55
CA ALA A 29 6.01 -7.86 -0.14
C ALA A 29 6.94 -6.98 0.71
N LEU A 30 6.97 -7.12 2.04
CA LEU A 30 7.93 -6.44 2.90
C LEU A 30 9.37 -6.93 2.63
N ASP A 31 9.54 -8.22 2.35
CA ASP A 31 10.84 -8.88 2.16
C ASP A 31 11.27 -8.96 0.68
N GLY A 32 10.47 -8.41 -0.23
CA GLY A 32 10.76 -8.45 -1.66
C GLY A 32 12.06 -7.72 -2.03
N ARG A 33 12.70 -8.17 -3.12
CA ARG A 33 13.92 -7.54 -3.70
C ARG A 33 13.65 -6.26 -4.51
N GLN A 34 12.41 -5.76 -4.50
CA GLN A 34 12.03 -4.59 -5.28
C GLN A 34 12.38 -3.29 -4.54
N SER A 35 12.36 -2.16 -5.26
CA SER A 35 12.48 -0.84 -4.66
C SER A 35 11.45 -0.65 -3.55
N ARG A 36 11.81 0.14 -2.52
CA ARG A 36 10.97 0.34 -1.33
C ARG A 36 9.62 0.94 -1.68
N GLU A 37 9.59 1.94 -2.55
CA GLU A 37 8.38 2.51 -3.16
C GLU A 37 7.47 1.41 -3.74
N ARG A 38 8.01 0.55 -4.62
CA ARG A 38 7.23 -0.53 -5.24
C ARG A 38 6.68 -1.51 -4.22
N ARG A 39 7.44 -1.83 -3.17
CA ARG A 39 6.97 -2.67 -2.05
C ARG A 39 5.83 -2.01 -1.29
N ILE A 40 6.00 -0.75 -0.86
CA ILE A 40 4.97 0.00 -0.13
C ILE A 40 3.70 0.13 -0.96
N HIS A 41 3.81 0.49 -2.25
CA HIS A 41 2.68 0.58 -3.16
C HIS A 41 1.92 -0.76 -3.26
N ARG A 42 2.65 -1.87 -3.43
CA ARG A 42 2.09 -3.23 -3.50
C ARG A 42 1.43 -3.68 -2.21
N ILE A 43 1.98 -3.31 -1.07
CA ILE A 43 1.38 -3.58 0.25
C ILE A 43 0.08 -2.80 0.36
N ARG A 44 0.11 -1.48 0.11
CA ARG A 44 -1.08 -0.61 0.18
C ARG A 44 -2.21 -1.07 -0.73
N GLN A 45 -1.91 -1.48 -1.97
CA GLN A 45 -2.92 -2.03 -2.88
C GLN A 45 -3.64 -3.24 -2.26
N ARG A 46 -2.89 -4.15 -1.63
CA ARG A 46 -3.45 -5.34 -0.98
C ARG A 46 -4.25 -4.99 0.27
N LEU A 47 -3.74 -4.11 1.12
CA LEU A 47 -4.48 -3.65 2.31
C LEU A 47 -5.79 -2.94 1.92
N LYS A 48 -5.78 -2.14 0.85
CA LYS A 48 -6.99 -1.52 0.29
C LYS A 48 -7.99 -2.59 -0.12
N ARG A 49 -7.54 -3.64 -0.82
CA ARG A 49 -8.38 -4.74 -1.28
C ARG A 49 -8.97 -5.54 -0.12
N VAL A 50 -8.16 -5.91 0.88
CA VAL A 50 -8.63 -6.58 2.10
C VAL A 50 -9.74 -5.78 2.76
N ARG A 51 -9.56 -4.45 2.91
CA ARG A 51 -10.59 -3.58 3.49
C ARG A 51 -11.89 -3.57 2.68
N SER A 52 -11.80 -3.62 1.34
CA SER A 52 -12.98 -3.72 0.48
C SER A 52 -13.70 -5.05 0.67
N VAL A 53 -12.99 -6.18 0.72
CA VAL A 53 -13.59 -7.50 0.96
C VAL A 53 -14.23 -7.59 2.35
N LEU A 54 -13.57 -7.07 3.39
CA LEU A 54 -14.14 -7.01 4.73
C LEU A 54 -15.40 -6.14 4.81
N ALA A 55 -15.51 -5.11 3.96
CA ALA A 55 -16.74 -4.32 3.83
C ALA A 55 -17.90 -5.17 3.28
N VAL A 56 -17.62 -5.99 2.26
CA VAL A 56 -18.60 -6.91 1.66
C VAL A 56 -19.02 -7.98 2.66
N LEU A 57 -18.10 -8.46 3.50
CA LEU A 57 -18.37 -9.45 4.55
C LEU A 57 -19.06 -8.86 5.79
N LYS A 58 -19.17 -7.53 5.92
CA LYS A 58 -19.73 -6.86 7.10
C LYS A 58 -21.14 -7.36 7.47
N PRO A 59 -22.11 -7.52 6.54
CA PRO A 59 -23.44 -8.00 6.89
C PRO A 59 -23.45 -9.41 7.50
N ALA A 60 -22.47 -10.26 7.16
CA ALA A 60 -22.39 -11.63 7.66
C ALA A 60 -21.55 -11.75 8.94
N LEU A 61 -20.49 -10.94 9.08
CA LEU A 61 -19.52 -11.04 10.18
C LEU A 61 -19.69 -9.97 11.27
N GLY A 62 -20.52 -8.96 11.03
CA GLY A 62 -20.79 -7.86 11.97
C GLY A 62 -19.52 -7.18 12.46
N GLU A 63 -19.42 -7.01 13.78
CA GLU A 63 -18.31 -6.31 14.44
C GLU A 63 -16.94 -6.95 14.20
N ARG A 64 -16.87 -8.25 13.93
CA ARG A 64 -15.59 -8.91 13.61
C ARG A 64 -14.97 -8.34 12.33
N ALA A 65 -15.79 -8.07 11.32
CA ALA A 65 -15.32 -7.44 10.08
C ALA A 65 -14.95 -5.96 10.29
N THR A 66 -15.70 -5.23 11.13
CA THR A 66 -15.37 -3.85 11.52
C THR A 66 -14.00 -3.80 12.21
N HIS A 67 -13.77 -4.64 13.21
CA HIS A 67 -12.51 -4.71 13.96
C HIS A 67 -11.33 -5.06 13.05
N ALA A 68 -11.46 -6.11 12.23
CA ALA A 68 -10.42 -6.50 11.27
C ALA A 68 -10.09 -5.36 10.28
N ARG A 69 -11.13 -4.66 9.80
CA ARG A 69 -10.96 -3.53 8.87
C ARG A 69 -10.24 -2.35 9.54
N HIS A 70 -10.49 -2.09 10.83
CA HIS A 70 -9.74 -1.09 11.59
C HIS A 70 -8.28 -1.46 11.78
N GLY A 71 -7.97 -2.73 12.10
CA GLY A 71 -6.58 -3.22 12.19
C GLY A 71 -5.82 -2.98 10.89
N VAL A 72 -6.40 -3.39 9.75
CA VAL A 72 -5.81 -3.20 8.43
C VAL A 72 -5.66 -1.71 8.06
N ALA A 73 -6.66 -0.88 8.38
CA ALA A 73 -6.57 0.57 8.17
C ALA A 73 -5.45 1.20 9.00
N SER A 74 -5.26 0.71 10.24
CA SER A 74 -4.19 1.17 11.11
C SER A 74 -2.81 0.82 10.56
N ALA A 75 -2.63 -0.40 10.04
CA ALA A 75 -1.39 -0.80 9.35
C ALA A 75 -1.15 0.05 8.08
N ALA A 76 -2.19 0.33 7.30
CA ALA A 76 -2.07 1.16 6.10
C ALA A 76 -1.70 2.62 6.39
N ARG A 77 -2.10 3.16 7.55
CA ARG A 77 -1.74 4.53 7.97
C ARG A 77 -0.25 4.66 8.27
N LEU A 78 0.40 3.62 8.80
CA LEU A 78 1.85 3.59 9.00
C LEU A 78 2.64 3.72 7.68
N LEU A 79 1.99 3.41 6.55
CA LEU A 79 2.57 3.51 5.20
C LEU A 79 2.16 4.80 4.47
N ALA A 80 1.40 5.71 5.11
CA ALA A 80 0.88 6.90 4.46
C ALA A 80 2.00 7.92 4.18
N GLY A 81 2.81 8.26 5.18
CA GLY A 81 3.87 9.26 5.03
C GLY A 81 4.84 8.97 3.88
N ALA A 82 5.37 7.74 3.81
CA ALA A 82 6.26 7.35 2.71
C ALA A 82 5.54 7.37 1.34
N ARG A 83 4.26 6.98 1.29
CA ARG A 83 3.50 7.00 0.04
C ARG A 83 3.24 8.41 -0.47
N ASP A 84 2.94 9.34 0.43
CA ASP A 84 2.62 10.72 0.07
C ASP A 84 3.89 11.42 -0.45
N ALA A 85 5.04 11.15 0.17
CA ALA A 85 6.33 11.60 -0.33
C ALA A 85 6.68 10.97 -1.70
N ASP A 86 6.44 9.66 -1.88
CA ASP A 86 6.58 9.00 -3.19
C ASP A 86 5.69 9.64 -4.26
N ALA A 87 4.45 10.01 -3.90
CA ALA A 87 3.51 10.65 -4.83
C ALA A 87 4.01 12.02 -5.27
N ALA A 88 4.44 12.85 -4.30
CA ALA A 88 4.98 14.17 -4.59
C ALA A 88 6.23 14.09 -5.49
N ALA A 89 7.15 13.18 -5.18
CA ALA A 89 8.35 12.97 -6.00
C ALA A 89 8.01 12.49 -7.42
N ALA A 90 7.07 11.56 -7.57
CA ALA A 90 6.62 11.09 -8.88
C ALA A 90 5.95 12.22 -9.69
N SER A 91 5.03 12.98 -9.08
CA SER A 91 4.36 14.10 -9.75
C SER A 91 5.33 15.20 -10.17
N ALA A 92 6.35 15.50 -9.36
CA ALA A 92 7.38 16.46 -9.74
C ALA A 92 8.17 16.01 -10.99
N ARG A 93 8.49 14.72 -11.10
CA ARG A 93 9.15 14.15 -12.29
C ARG A 93 8.23 14.21 -13.52
N GLU A 94 6.94 13.93 -13.36
CA GLU A 94 5.94 14.03 -14.44
C GLU A 94 5.81 15.48 -14.93
N LEU A 95 5.73 16.45 -14.02
CA LEU A 95 5.71 17.88 -14.35
C LEU A 95 6.99 18.31 -15.08
N ARG A 96 8.16 17.87 -14.60
CA ARG A 96 9.45 18.14 -15.24
C ARG A 96 9.55 17.52 -16.65
N ALA A 97 8.97 16.35 -16.87
CA ALA A 97 8.90 15.75 -18.19
C ALA A 97 7.95 16.51 -19.13
N ALA A 98 6.89 17.10 -18.60
CA ALA A 98 5.92 17.90 -19.35
C ALA A 98 6.41 19.32 -19.69
N ALA A 99 7.34 19.89 -18.92
CA ALA A 99 7.81 21.27 -19.05
C ALA A 99 8.66 21.57 -20.32
N GLY A 100 8.99 20.55 -21.13
CA GLY A 100 9.82 20.73 -22.32
C GLY A 100 11.32 20.96 -22.01
N ALA A 101 12.10 21.33 -23.02
CA ALA A 101 13.57 21.46 -22.93
C ALA A 101 14.06 22.86 -22.51
N ALA A 102 13.16 23.78 -22.14
CA ALA A 102 13.55 25.09 -21.64
C ALA A 102 14.32 24.93 -20.31
N ASP A 103 15.26 25.84 -20.05
CA ASP A 103 16.12 25.82 -18.87
C ASP A 103 15.29 25.95 -17.59
N ASP A 104 14.95 24.80 -16.99
CA ASP A 104 14.14 24.72 -15.78
C ASP A 104 14.94 24.13 -14.61
N ALA A 105 16.09 24.76 -14.35
CA ALA A 105 16.91 24.51 -13.17
C ALA A 105 16.13 24.70 -11.85
N GLY A 106 14.95 25.33 -11.90
CA GLY A 106 13.99 25.40 -10.79
C GLY A 106 13.30 24.07 -10.54
N LEU A 107 12.65 23.50 -11.56
CA LEU A 107 12.00 22.18 -11.46
C LEU A 107 12.99 21.06 -11.14
N ASP A 108 14.22 21.10 -11.68
CA ASP A 108 15.24 20.10 -11.35
C ASP A 108 15.58 20.10 -9.85
N ARG A 109 15.67 21.29 -9.22
CA ARG A 109 15.84 21.40 -7.76
C ARG A 109 14.63 20.89 -6.98
N VAL A 110 13.41 21.13 -7.46
CA VAL A 110 12.19 20.61 -6.84
C VAL A 110 12.16 19.08 -6.90
N VAL A 111 12.49 18.49 -8.05
CA VAL A 111 12.58 17.03 -8.23
C VAL A 111 13.60 16.43 -7.28
N ALA A 112 14.79 17.04 -7.16
CA ALA A 112 15.84 16.57 -6.26
C ALA A 112 15.38 16.62 -4.78
N SER A 113 14.81 17.76 -4.35
CA SER A 113 14.33 17.95 -2.98
C SER A 113 13.23 16.94 -2.59
N LEU A 114 12.23 16.74 -3.46
CA LEU A 114 11.14 15.81 -3.19
C LEU A 114 11.59 14.34 -3.26
N THR A 115 12.58 14.02 -4.10
CA THR A 115 13.19 12.68 -4.12
C THR A 115 13.92 12.40 -2.81
N ALA A 116 14.71 13.35 -2.31
CA ALA A 116 15.39 13.21 -1.01
C ALA A 116 14.39 13.09 0.16
N ALA A 117 13.29 13.86 0.14
CA ALA A 117 12.23 13.75 1.14
C ALA A 117 11.54 12.39 1.12
N ALA A 118 11.32 11.80 -0.07
CA ALA A 118 10.78 10.46 -0.20
C ALA A 118 11.73 9.40 0.38
N GLU A 119 13.02 9.48 0.07
CA GLU A 119 14.05 8.61 0.66
C GLU A 119 14.09 8.73 2.19
N ASP A 120 14.05 9.95 2.73
CA ASP A 120 14.02 10.17 4.17
C ASP A 120 12.77 9.58 4.84
N ALA A 121 11.59 9.75 4.24
CA ALA A 121 10.34 9.15 4.71
C ALA A 121 10.39 7.61 4.70
N HIS A 122 11.06 7.03 3.70
CA HIS A 122 11.34 5.60 3.65
C HIS A 122 12.25 5.14 4.78
N HIS A 123 13.23 5.96 5.19
CA HIS A 123 14.17 5.66 6.26
C HIS A 123 13.60 5.87 7.66
N ARG A 124 12.91 6.98 7.93
CA ARG A 124 12.45 7.38 9.27
C ARG A 124 10.99 7.00 9.56
N ALA A 125 10.13 7.06 8.55
CA ALA A 125 8.68 7.03 8.77
C ALA A 125 8.01 5.71 8.41
N THR A 126 8.73 4.74 7.84
CA THR A 126 8.18 3.40 7.52
C THR A 126 8.62 2.38 8.55
N PRO A 127 7.88 2.17 9.67
CA PRO A 127 8.20 1.15 10.65
C PRO A 127 7.80 -0.23 10.11
N VAL A 128 8.63 -0.79 9.22
CA VAL A 128 8.40 -2.08 8.54
C VAL A 128 8.07 -3.19 9.53
N ASP A 129 8.74 -3.22 10.69
CA ASP A 129 8.49 -4.20 11.75
C ASP A 129 7.13 -4.01 12.44
N GLU A 130 6.69 -2.77 12.66
CA GLU A 130 5.37 -2.50 13.22
C GLU A 130 4.27 -2.85 12.23
N VAL A 131 4.49 -2.57 10.93
CA VAL A 131 3.59 -3.03 9.87
C VAL A 131 3.50 -4.55 9.87
N ARG A 132 4.63 -5.26 9.98
CA ARG A 132 4.67 -6.72 10.08
C ARG A 132 3.88 -7.24 11.28
N ARG A 133 4.07 -6.64 12.47
CA ARG A 133 3.33 -7.01 13.69
C ARG A 133 1.82 -6.84 13.50
N ARG A 134 1.36 -5.72 12.94
CA ARG A 134 -0.08 -5.47 12.72
C ARG A 134 -0.73 -6.32 11.65
N LEU A 135 0.06 -6.87 10.72
CA LEU A 135 -0.43 -7.86 9.76
C LEU A 135 -0.38 -9.30 10.32
N ALA A 136 0.12 -9.48 11.55
CA ALA A 136 0.19 -10.77 12.25
C ALA A 136 -0.89 -10.98 13.29
N ALA A 137 -1.44 -9.90 13.82
CA ALA A 137 -2.62 -9.90 14.68
C ALA A 137 -3.91 -10.04 13.85
#